data_AF-A0A6I1YYG4-F1
#
_entry.id   AF-A0A6I1YYG4-F1
#
_cell.length_a   1.000
_cell.length_b   1.000
_cell.length_c   1.000
_cell.angle_alpha   90.00
_cell.angle_beta   90.00
_cell.angle_gamma   90.00
#
_symmetry.space_group_name_H-M   'P 1'
#
loop_
_entity.id
_entity.type
_entity.pdbx_description
1 polymer ?
#
loop_
_entity_poly.entity_id
_entity_poly.type
_entity_poly.pdbx_seq_one_letter_code
_entity_poly.pdbx_strand_id
1 'polypeptide(L)'
;MDMSSREIRMPLDKVVAVLQDLNEFVVSLDRLGSRRASGTADEYTVGRFITDWDVARRLARARRIISVALDAQLTEEDIAEIDALCDQGRFYGTNSANGPSTDQSS
;
A
#
# COMPACT_ATOMS: atom_id res chain seq x y z
N MET A 1 -12.59 -7.74 -19.36
CA MET A 1 -11.70 -8.83 -19.83
C MET A 1 -11.62 -9.90 -18.73
N ASP A 2 -11.34 -11.17 -19.01
CA ASP A 2 -11.05 -12.14 -17.92
C ASP A 2 -9.61 -11.94 -17.43
N MET A 3 -9.43 -11.19 -16.34
CA MET A 3 -8.11 -10.99 -15.72
C MET A 3 -7.57 -12.27 -15.06
N SER A 4 -8.42 -13.25 -14.78
CA SER A 4 -8.11 -14.40 -13.92
C SER A 4 -7.04 -15.34 -14.49
N SER A 5 -6.84 -15.30 -15.82
CA SER A 5 -5.95 -16.24 -16.54
C SER A 5 -4.70 -15.57 -17.12
N ARG A 6 -4.49 -14.27 -16.91
CA ARG A 6 -3.41 -13.52 -17.56
C ARG A 6 -2.13 -13.57 -16.72
N GLU A 7 -1.03 -14.01 -17.34
CA GLU A 7 0.28 -14.03 -16.70
C GLU A 7 1.06 -12.73 -16.96
N ILE A 8 1.68 -12.18 -15.91
CA ILE A 8 2.61 -11.06 -15.99
C ILE A 8 4.02 -11.58 -15.68
N ARG A 9 4.96 -11.41 -16.60
CA ARG A 9 6.35 -11.83 -16.42
C ARG A 9 7.18 -10.71 -15.81
N MET A 10 8.01 -11.05 -14.84
CA MET A 10 8.92 -10.11 -14.17
C MET A 10 10.24 -10.81 -13.87
N PRO A 11 11.39 -10.11 -13.92
CA PRO A 11 12.65 -10.67 -13.46
C PRO A 11 12.54 -11.15 -12.01
N LEU A 12 13.03 -12.37 -11.75
CA LEU A 12 12.90 -13.01 -10.43
C LEU A 12 13.57 -12.18 -9.31
N ASP A 13 14.70 -11.54 -9.59
CA ASP A 13 15.38 -10.66 -8.62
C ASP A 13 14.50 -9.48 -8.18
N LYS A 14 13.69 -8.95 -9.09
CA LYS A 14 12.76 -7.84 -8.81
C LYS A 14 11.59 -8.31 -7.97
N VAL A 15 11.03 -9.48 -8.29
CA VAL A 15 9.97 -10.11 -7.48
C VAL A 15 10.47 -10.41 -6.08
N VAL A 16 11.66 -11.02 -5.94
CA VAL A 16 12.27 -11.33 -4.64
C VAL A 16 12.50 -10.07 -3.82
N ALA A 17 13.02 -8.99 -4.43
CA ALA A 17 13.23 -7.73 -3.72
C ALA A 17 11.91 -7.14 -3.17
N VAL A 18 10.84 -7.19 -3.96
CA VAL A 18 9.50 -6.74 -3.51
C VAL A 18 8.99 -7.61 -2.38
N LEU A 19 9.08 -8.94 -2.51
CA LEU A 19 8.61 -9.87 -1.48
C LEU A 19 9.39 -9.73 -0.17
N GLN A 20 10.69 -9.46 -0.22
CA GLN A 20 11.50 -9.19 0.97
C GLN A 20 11.04 -7.93 1.69
N ASP A 21 10.86 -6.81 0.96
CA ASP A 21 10.35 -5.56 1.51
C ASP A 21 8.96 -5.77 2.15
N LEU A 22 8.04 -6.42 1.43
CA LEU A 22 6.68 -6.67 1.92
C LEU A 22 6.67 -7.57 3.16
N ASN A 23 7.45 -8.65 3.17
CA ASN A 23 7.50 -9.57 4.32
C ASN A 23 8.04 -8.87 5.56
N GLU A 24 9.10 -8.07 5.40
CA GLU A 24 9.69 -7.30 6.50
C GLU A 24 8.67 -6.32 7.10
N PHE A 25 7.87 -5.67 6.26
CA PHE A 25 6.84 -4.73 6.71
C PHE A 25 5.67 -5.44 7.38
N VAL A 26 5.15 -6.51 6.79
CA VAL A 26 4.03 -7.27 7.37
C VAL A 26 4.40 -7.81 8.75
N VAL A 27 5.56 -8.46 8.89
CA VAL A 27 6.02 -9.03 10.16
C VAL A 27 6.27 -7.93 11.20
N SER A 28 6.85 -6.81 10.79
CA SER A 28 7.14 -5.70 11.71
C SER A 28 5.86 -5.00 12.17
N LEU A 29 4.91 -4.77 11.25
CA LEU A 29 3.62 -4.16 11.57
C LEU A 29 2.77 -5.07 12.47
N ASP A 30 2.78 -6.38 12.26
CA ASP A 30 2.10 -7.34 13.15
C ASP A 30 2.64 -7.29 14.59
N ARG A 31 3.97 -7.27 14.74
CA ARG A 31 4.63 -7.15 16.04
C ARG A 31 4.35 -5.80 16.70
N LEU A 32 4.40 -4.71 15.93
CA LEU A 32 4.10 -3.37 16.44
C LEU A 32 2.64 -3.24 16.84
N GLY A 33 1.71 -3.77 16.04
CA GLY A 33 0.29 -3.82 16.34
C GLY A 33 -0.01 -4.62 17.62
N SER A 34 0.60 -5.79 17.76
CA SER A 34 0.52 -6.60 18.99
C SER A 34 1.05 -5.84 20.20
N ARG A 35 2.19 -5.16 20.08
CA ARG A 35 2.74 -4.32 21.16
C ARG A 35 1.83 -3.15 21.50
N ARG A 36 1.24 -2.48 20.52
CA ARG A 36 0.24 -1.42 20.74
C ARG A 36 -0.97 -1.96 21.51
N ALA A 37 -1.50 -3.12 21.14
CA ALA A 37 -2.62 -3.75 21.84
C ALA A 37 -2.27 -4.12 23.30
N SER A 38 -1.02 -4.53 23.56
CA SER A 38 -0.51 -4.79 24.92
C SER A 38 -0.10 -3.53 25.71
N GLY A 39 -0.19 -2.33 25.10
CA GLY A 39 0.23 -1.06 25.73
C GLY A 39 1.74 -0.82 25.78
N THR A 40 2.54 -1.62 25.09
CA THR A 40 4.03 -1.55 25.12
C THR A 40 4.65 -0.85 23.92
N ALA A 41 3.84 -0.44 22.94
CA ALA A 41 4.24 0.45 21.86
C ALA A 41 3.24 1.58 21.69
N ASP A 42 3.76 2.77 21.38
CA ASP A 42 3.01 3.98 21.13
C ASP A 42 3.10 4.40 19.65
N GLU A 43 2.42 5.49 19.29
CA GLU A 43 2.44 6.05 17.94
C GLU A 43 3.84 6.49 17.52
N TYR A 44 4.64 6.96 18.47
CA TYR A 44 6.04 7.32 18.24
C TYR A 44 6.88 6.13 17.78
N THR A 45 6.66 4.95 18.36
CA THR A 45 7.36 3.72 17.99
C THR A 45 7.00 3.26 16.56
N VAL A 46 5.74 3.41 16.15
CA VAL A 46 5.31 3.14 14.77
C VAL A 46 5.91 4.16 13.80
N GLY A 47 5.91 5.45 14.17
CA GLY A 47 6.53 6.52 13.39
C GLY A 47 8.02 6.27 13.13
N ARG A 48 8.78 5.85 14.15
CA ARG A 48 10.19 5.47 13.98
C ARG A 48 10.38 4.29 13.04
N PHE A 49 9.55 3.27 13.11
CA PHE A 49 9.62 2.19 12.13
C PHE A 49 9.45 2.71 10.70
N ILE A 50 8.46 3.57 10.45
CA ILE A 50 8.23 4.13 9.11
C ILE A 50 9.42 4.96 8.63
N THR A 51 9.95 5.83 9.50
CA THR A 51 11.04 6.76 9.15
C THR A 51 12.40 6.06 9.09
N ASP A 52 12.82 5.37 10.15
CA ASP A 52 14.16 4.80 10.28
C ASP A 52 14.39 3.67 9.27
N TRP A 53 13.32 2.99 8.84
CA TRP A 53 13.40 1.86 7.89
C TRP A 53 13.03 2.27 6.46
N ASP A 54 12.87 3.58 6.19
CA ASP A 54 12.55 4.13 4.88
C ASP A 54 11.33 3.44 4.21
N VAL A 55 10.31 3.06 5.00
CA VAL A 55 9.20 2.20 4.57
C VAL A 55 8.48 2.79 3.36
N ALA A 56 8.19 4.08 3.38
CA ALA A 56 7.51 4.76 2.27
C ALA A 56 8.31 4.69 0.97
N ARG A 57 9.63 4.89 1.03
CA ARG A 57 10.51 4.84 -0.15
C ARG A 57 10.56 3.42 -0.72
N ARG A 58 10.66 2.41 0.13
CA ARG A 58 10.71 0.99 -0.27
C ARG A 58 9.38 0.53 -0.87
N LEU A 59 8.25 0.93 -0.28
CA LEU A 59 6.91 0.69 -0.88
C LEU A 59 6.75 1.40 -2.23
N ALA A 60 7.21 2.65 -2.36
CA ALA A 60 7.18 3.37 -3.64
C ALA A 60 8.03 2.66 -4.71
N ARG A 61 9.21 2.15 -4.32
CA ARG A 61 10.05 1.32 -5.20
C ARG A 61 9.35 0.03 -5.60
N ALA A 62 8.72 -0.67 -4.66
CA ALA A 62 7.98 -1.89 -4.96
C ALA A 62 6.83 -1.64 -5.93
N ARG A 63 6.03 -0.59 -5.69
CA ARG A 63 4.97 -0.15 -6.60
C ARG A 63 5.53 0.14 -7.99
N ARG A 64 6.64 0.88 -8.09
CA ARG A 64 7.28 1.20 -9.37
C ARG A 64 7.72 -0.05 -10.13
N ILE A 65 8.31 -1.03 -9.45
CA ILE A 65 8.73 -2.30 -10.05
C ILE A 65 7.53 -3.03 -10.68
N ILE A 66 6.42 -3.10 -9.94
CA ILE A 66 5.20 -3.75 -10.42
C ILE A 66 4.59 -2.97 -11.59
N SER A 67 4.41 -1.65 -11.45
CA SER A 67 3.84 -0.81 -12.52
C SER A 67 4.65 -0.92 -13.82
N VAL A 68 5.98 -0.90 -13.77
CA VAL A 68 6.82 -1.07 -14.97
C VAL A 68 6.57 -2.42 -15.65
N ALA A 69 6.37 -3.50 -14.89
CA ALA A 69 6.09 -4.81 -15.46
C ALA A 69 4.70 -4.86 -16.10
N LEU A 70 3.72 -4.17 -15.51
CA LEU A 70 2.36 -4.03 -16.05
C LEU A 70 2.36 -3.20 -17.33
N ASP A 71 2.95 -1.99 -17.30
CA ASP A 71 3.05 -1.08 -18.45
C ASP A 71 3.68 -1.74 -19.69
N ALA A 72 4.60 -2.68 -19.47
CA ALA A 72 5.29 -3.39 -20.55
C ALA A 72 4.45 -4.52 -21.20
N GLN A 73 3.38 -4.97 -20.56
CA GLN A 73 2.63 -6.19 -20.95
C GLN A 73 1.12 -5.98 -21.09
N LEU A 74 0.62 -4.85 -20.62
CA LEU A 74 -0.80 -4.51 -20.60
C LEU A 74 -1.09 -3.36 -21.57
N THR A 75 -2.33 -3.33 -22.05
CA THR A 75 -2.81 -2.20 -22.85
C THR A 75 -3.11 -1.00 -21.95
N GLU A 76 -3.27 0.18 -22.53
CA GLU A 76 -3.72 1.36 -21.77
C GLU A 76 -5.07 1.14 -21.09
N GLU A 77 -5.98 0.39 -21.72
CA GLU A 77 -7.29 0.03 -21.16
C GLU A 77 -7.14 -0.88 -19.93
N ASP A 78 -6.28 -1.90 -20.02
CA ASP A 78 -5.98 -2.80 -18.90
C ASP A 78 -5.37 -2.02 -17.71
N ILE A 79 -4.46 -1.08 -17.99
CA ILE A 79 -3.80 -0.24 -16.96
C ILE A 79 -4.84 0.67 -16.29
N ALA A 80 -5.72 1.30 -17.06
CA ALA A 80 -6.79 2.13 -16.53
C ALA A 80 -7.76 1.34 -15.65
N GLU A 81 -8.09 0.08 -16.01
CA GLU A 81 -8.91 -0.80 -15.18
C GLU A 81 -8.22 -1.13 -13.84
N ILE A 82 -6.91 -1.41 -13.86
CA ILE A 82 -6.13 -1.67 -12.65
C ILE A 82 -6.04 -0.44 -11.74
N ASP A 83 -5.81 0.76 -12.31
CA ASP A 83 -5.77 2.00 -11.54
C ASP A 83 -7.13 2.27 -10.87
N ALA A 84 -8.24 2.08 -11.61
CA ALA A 84 -9.59 2.21 -11.05
C ALA A 84 -9.89 1.22 -9.92
N LEU A 85 -9.30 0.01 -9.96
CA LEU A 85 -9.39 -0.96 -8.85
C LEU A 85 -8.54 -0.52 -7.65
N CYS A 86 -7.36 0.05 -7.88
CA CYS A 86 -6.49 0.56 -6.82
C CYS A 86 -7.12 1.75 -6.07
N ASP A 87 -7.81 2.64 -6.79
CA ASP A 87 -8.47 3.82 -6.23
C ASP A 87 -9.67 3.50 -5.32
N GLN A 88 -10.20 2.27 -5.39
CA GLN A 88 -11.23 1.78 -4.47
C GLN A 88 -10.68 1.42 -3.08
N GLY A 89 -9.36 1.53 -2.88
CA GLY A 89 -8.71 1.30 -1.60
C GLY A 89 -9.18 2.24 -0.50
N ARG A 90 -9.07 1.79 0.76
CA ARG A 90 -9.27 2.66 1.93
C ARG A 90 -7.97 3.39 2.24
N PHE A 91 -7.95 4.70 2.00
CA PHE A 91 -6.79 5.56 2.27
C PHE A 91 -6.96 6.29 3.59
N TYR A 92 -5.84 6.48 4.31
CA TYR A 92 -5.84 7.25 5.55
C TYR A 92 -5.97 8.75 5.24
N GLY A 93 -6.82 9.46 5.98
CA GLY A 93 -6.99 10.92 5.85
C GLY A 93 -7.98 11.41 4.78
N THR A 94 -8.62 10.52 4.02
CA THR A 94 -9.57 10.90 2.95
C THR A 94 -11.04 10.98 3.38
N ASN A 95 -11.37 10.66 4.64
CA ASN A 95 -12.73 10.71 5.20
C ASN A 95 -12.98 11.89 6.17
N SER A 96 -12.66 13.13 5.79
CA SER A 96 -12.98 14.29 6.63
C SER A 96 -13.60 15.50 5.92
N ALA A 97 -13.95 15.40 4.62
CA ALA A 97 -14.50 16.54 3.88
C ALA A 97 -16.04 16.57 3.73
N ASN A 98 -16.78 15.49 4.03
CA ASN A 98 -18.23 15.42 3.75
C ASN A 98 -19.10 14.99 4.95
N GLY A 99 -18.78 15.44 6.18
CA GLY A 99 -19.77 15.39 7.26
C GLY A 99 -20.84 16.48 7.04
N PRO A 100 -22.15 16.19 7.14
CA PRO A 100 -23.16 17.24 7.01
C PRO A 100 -22.95 18.25 8.15
N SER A 101 -22.68 19.51 7.79
CA SER A 101 -22.78 20.63 8.73
C SER A 101 -24.16 20.56 9.36
N THR A 102 -24.22 20.13 10.61
CA THR A 102 -25.41 20.29 11.43
C THR A 102 -25.42 21.76 11.83
N ASP A 103 -25.96 22.57 10.95
CA ASP A 103 -26.26 23.96 11.24
C ASP A 103 -27.50 23.97 12.13
N GLN A 104 -27.28 23.85 13.44
CA GLN A 104 -28.26 24.20 14.46
C GLN A 104 -27.58 25.07 15.51
N SER A 105 -27.78 26.39 15.37
CA SER A 105 -27.75 27.35 16.47
C SER A 105 -28.50 28.62 16.09
N SER A 106 -29.80 28.67 16.40
CA SER A 106 -30.50 29.71 17.19
C SER A 106 -32.00 29.66 16.95
#